data_AF-A0A1F8PJY1-F1
#
_entry.id   AF-A0A1F8PJY1-F1
#
_cell.length_a   1.000
_cell.length_b   1.000
_cell.length_c   1.000
_cell.angle_alpha   90.00
_cell.angle_beta   90.00
_cell.angle_gamma   90.00
#
_symmetry.space_group_name_H-M   'P 1'
#
loop_
_entity.id
_entity.type
_entity.pdbx_description
1 polymer ?
#
loop_
_entity_poly.entity_id
_entity_poly.type
_entity_poly.pdbx_seq_one_letter_code
_entity_poly.pdbx_strand_id
1 'polypeptide(L)' 'MNKFMMQQAQKLQAQLVKAQEELGNVTVEASSGGGAVKVVMNGQQKIQSVKISPEVVNPEDVELLEDMVLTAVSEALTKS' A
#
# COMPACT_ATOMS: atom_id res chain seq x y z
N MET A 1 14.26 -12.43 35.82
CA MET A 1 13.65 -11.25 35.15
C MET A 1 12.69 -10.61 36.16
N ASN A 2 12.84 -9.32 36.52
CA ASN A 2 11.98 -8.68 37.53
C ASN A 2 10.55 -8.47 36.98
N LYS A 3 9.51 -8.57 37.83
CA LYS A 3 8.08 -8.46 37.47
C LYS A 3 7.75 -7.19 36.69
N PHE A 4 8.39 -6.07 37.05
CA PHE A 4 8.25 -4.80 36.35
C PHE A 4 8.71 -4.87 34.88
N MET A 5 9.81 -5.59 34.60
CA MET A 5 10.32 -5.76 33.23
C MET A 5 9.38 -6.63 32.38
N MET A 6 8.79 -7.68 32.96
CA MET A 6 7.79 -8.51 32.27
C MET A 6 6.53 -7.71 31.91
N GLN A 7 6.04 -6.87 32.83
CA GLN A 7 4.87 -6.01 32.58
C GLN A 7 5.15 -4.95 31.50
N GLN A 8 6.33 -4.34 31.50
CA GLN A 8 6.73 -3.41 30.43
C GLN A 8 6.85 -4.11 29.07
N ALA A 9 7.43 -5.31 29.03
CA ALA A 9 7.53 -6.11 27.81
C ALA A 9 6.15 -6.50 27.26
N GLN A 10 5.21 -6.90 28.12
CA GLN A 10 3.83 -7.19 27.73
C GLN A 10 3.12 -5.96 27.16
N LYS A 11 3.30 -4.78 27.78
CA LYS A 11 2.71 -3.53 27.28
C LYS A 11 3.27 -3.15 25.90
N LEU A 12 4.59 -3.26 25.71
CA LEU A 12 5.23 -3.02 24.42
C LEU A 12 4.71 -4.00 23.36
N GLN A 13 4.60 -5.29 23.70
CA GLN A 13 4.06 -6.31 22.79
C GLN A 13 2.64 -5.97 22.33
N ALA A 14 1.76 -5.57 23.26
CA ALA A 14 0.39 -5.16 22.93
C ALA A 14 0.36 -3.91 22.04
N GLN A 15 1.24 -2.93 22.30
CA GLN A 15 1.35 -1.73 21.48
C GLN A 15 1.83 -2.04 20.06
N LEU A 16 2.78 -2.96 19.90
CA LEU A 16 3.26 -3.40 18.59
C LEU A 16 2.16 -4.10 17.78
N VAL A 17 1.38 -4.98 18.42
CA VAL A 17 0.24 -5.64 17.77
C VAL A 17 -0.78 -4.61 17.29
N LYS A 18 -1.14 -3.65 18.15
CA LYS A 18 -2.09 -2.58 17.80
C LYS A 18 -1.58 -1.69 16.66
N ALA A 19 -0.31 -1.31 16.70
CA ALA A 19 0.30 -0.52 15.63
C ALA A 19 0.29 -1.27 14.29
N GLN A 20 0.58 -2.59 14.31
CA GLN A 20 0.51 -3.43 13.11
C GLN A 20 -0.92 -3.52 12.54
N GLU A 21 -1.93 -3.65 13.40
CA GLU A 21 -3.34 -3.62 12.99
C GLU A 21 -3.72 -2.26 12.39
N GLU A 22 -3.29 -1.16 13.00
CA GLU A 22 -3.55 0.20 12.52
C GLU A 22 -2.94 0.47 11.13
N LEU A 23 -1.71 -0.02 10.87
CA LEU A 23 -1.10 0.05 9.54
C LEU A 23 -1.93 -0.67 8.46
N GLY A 24 -2.65 -1.73 8.83
CA GLY A 24 -3.51 -2.45 7.90
C GLY A 24 -4.75 -1.64 7.46
N ASN A 25 -5.19 -0.69 8.28
CA ASN A 25 -6.40 0.11 8.08
C ASN A 25 -6.13 1.45 7.39
N VAL A 26 -4.91 1.96 7.45
CA VAL A 26 -4.52 3.18 6.72
C VAL A 26 -4.25 2.81 5.27
N THR A 27 -4.88 3.54 4.35
CA THR A 27 -4.71 3.35 2.91
C THR A 27 -4.20 4.63 2.25
N VAL A 28 -3.34 4.46 1.26
CA VAL A 28 -2.90 5.50 0.34
C VAL A 28 -3.36 5.18 -1.07
N GLU A 29 -3.55 6.23 -1.86
CA GLU A 29 -3.89 6.14 -3.27
C GLU A 29 -2.77 6.79 -4.08
N ALA A 30 -2.36 6.13 -5.16
CA ALA A 30 -1.47 6.69 -6.17
C ALA A 30 -2.03 6.42 -7.56
N SER A 31 -1.63 7.25 -8.52
CA SER A 31 -2.06 7.11 -9.90
C SER A 31 -0.98 7.53 -10.89
N SER A 32 -1.15 7.11 -12.14
CA SER A 32 -0.30 7.47 -13.27
C SER A 32 -1.14 7.75 -14.52
N GLY A 33 -0.52 8.34 -15.55
CA GLY A 33 -1.16 8.74 -16.81
C GLY A 33 -2.46 9.53 -16.61
N GLY A 34 -2.41 10.59 -15.82
CA GLY A 34 -3.56 11.46 -15.57
C GLY A 34 -4.68 10.85 -14.72
N GLY A 35 -4.45 9.71 -14.06
CA GLY A 35 -5.46 9.00 -13.28
C GLY A 35 -6.02 7.75 -13.97
N ALA A 36 -5.56 7.45 -15.20
CA ALA A 36 -6.01 6.29 -15.95
C ALA A 36 -5.59 4.96 -15.30
N VAL A 37 -4.46 4.91 -14.58
CA VAL A 37 -4.16 3.80 -13.65
C VAL A 37 -4.15 4.34 -12.23
N LYS A 38 -4.88 3.66 -11.33
CA LYS A 38 -4.99 4.00 -9.92
C LYS A 38 -4.76 2.76 -9.06
N VAL A 39 -3.90 2.88 -8.05
CA VAL A 39 -3.54 1.82 -7.11
C VAL A 39 -3.84 2.29 -5.68
N VAL A 40 -4.52 1.45 -4.92
CA VAL A 40 -4.72 1.65 -3.47
C VAL A 40 -3.87 0.63 -2.73
N MET A 41 -3.05 1.08 -1.80
CA MET A 41 -2.18 0.26 -0.96
C MET A 41 -2.38 0.61 0.51
N ASN A 42 -2.29 -0.36 1.41
CA ASN A 42 -2.33 -0.08 2.85
C ASN A 42 -0.92 0.10 3.43
N GLY A 43 -0.83 0.56 4.68
CA GLY A 43 0.45 0.74 5.40
C GLY A 43 1.23 -0.54 5.71
N GLN A 44 0.68 -1.71 5.36
CA GLN A 44 1.41 -2.99 5.34
C GLN A 44 1.93 -3.35 3.94
N GLN A 45 1.93 -2.39 3.01
CA GLN A 45 2.33 -2.54 1.61
C GLN A 45 1.49 -3.58 0.84
N LYS A 46 0.25 -3.85 1.29
CA LYS A 46 -0.68 -4.72 0.58
C LYS A 46 -1.54 -3.89 -0.37
N ILE A 47 -1.48 -4.23 -1.65
CA ILE A 47 -2.37 -3.66 -2.67
C ILE A 47 -3.80 -4.10 -2.37
N GLN A 48 -4.68 -3.12 -2.17
CA GLN A 48 -6.11 -3.32 -1.92
C GLN A 48 -6.92 -3.28 -3.21
N SER A 49 -6.52 -2.43 -4.17
CA SER A 49 -7.18 -2.38 -5.48
C SER A 49 -6.29 -1.79 -6.57
N VAL A 50 -6.59 -2.19 -7.80
CA VAL A 50 -6.04 -1.59 -9.03
C VAL A 50 -7.22 -1.27 -9.95
N LYS A 51 -7.26 -0.05 -10.48
CA LYS A 51 -8.24 0.40 -11.47
C LYS A 51 -7.49 0.90 -12.69
N ILE A 52 -7.93 0.46 -13.87
CA ILE A 52 -7.37 0.83 -15.16
C ILE A 52 -8.51 1.34 -16.02
N SER A 53 -8.36 2.54 -16.56
CA SER A 53 -9.31 3.16 -17.48
C SER A 53 -9.30 2.41 -18.81
N PRO A 54 -10.46 2.10 -19.40
CA PRO A 54 -10.52 1.43 -20.71
C PRO A 54 -9.77 2.18 -21.82
N GLU A 55 -9.62 3.50 -21.69
CA GLU A 55 -8.96 4.35 -22.70
C GLU A 55 -7.47 4.06 -22.87
N VAL A 56 -6.81 3.48 -21.86
CA VAL A 56 -5.39 3.08 -21.91
C VAL A 56 -5.20 1.59 -22.17
N VAL A 57 -6.28 0.84 -22.42
CA VAL A 57 -6.22 -0.58 -22.75
C VAL A 57 -6.18 -0.75 -24.27
N ASN A 58 -5.00 -0.55 -24.84
CA ASN A 58 -4.75 -0.72 -26.27
C ASN A 58 -3.89 -1.97 -26.54
N PRO A 59 -4.40 -3.00 -27.23
CA PRO A 59 -3.60 -4.18 -27.58
C PRO A 59 -2.38 -3.89 -28.46
N GLU A 60 -2.39 -2.78 -29.19
CA GLU A 60 -1.27 -2.35 -30.04
C GLU A 60 -0.18 -1.59 -29.26
N ASP A 61 -0.46 -1.17 -28.02
CA ASP A 61 0.44 -0.38 -27.18
C ASP A 61 0.36 -0.82 -25.70
N VAL A 62 0.74 -2.07 -25.46
CA VAL A 62 0.74 -2.67 -24.12
C VAL A 62 1.84 -2.09 -23.23
N GLU A 63 2.98 -1.71 -23.83
CA GLU A 63 4.15 -1.18 -23.11
C GLU A 63 3.81 0.11 -22.36
N LEU A 64 3.00 0.99 -22.94
CA LEU A 64 2.50 2.18 -22.26
C LEU A 64 1.69 1.82 -20.99
N LEU A 65 0.79 0.84 -21.09
CA LEU A 65 -0.01 0.42 -19.94
C LEU A 65 0.86 -0.21 -18.85
N GLU A 66 1.86 -1.00 -19.23
CA GLU A 66 2.81 -1.60 -18.30
C GLU A 66 3.61 -0.53 -17.53
N ASP A 67 4.12 0.49 -18.21
CA ASP A 67 4.83 1.62 -17.58
C ASP A 67 3.93 2.40 -16.61
N MET A 68 2.68 2.64 -17.01
CA MET A 68 1.69 3.28 -16.16
C MET A 68 1.41 2.46 -14.89
N VAL A 69 1.26 1.15 -15.00
CA VAL A 69 1.08 0.26 -13.84
C VAL A 69 2.30 0.29 -12.94
N LEU A 70 3.51 0.15 -13.51
CA LEU A 70 4.76 0.22 -12.76
C LEU A 70 4.88 1.53 -11.96
N THR A 71 4.59 2.65 -12.62
CA THR A 71 4.66 3.99 -12.02
C THR A 71 3.65 4.13 -10.87
N ALA A 72 2.40 3.75 -11.08
CA ALA A 72 1.36 3.87 -10.05
C ALA A 72 1.63 2.97 -8.84
N VAL A 73 2.14 1.76 -9.05
CA VAL A 73 2.52 0.83 -7.97
C VAL A 73 3.72 1.37 -7.18
N SER A 74 4.75 1.87 -7.86
CA SER A 74 5.95 2.40 -7.22
C SER A 74 5.64 3.65 -6.38
N GLU A 75 4.76 4.51 -6.89
CA GLU A 75 4.28 5.69 -6.16
C GLU A 75 3.42 5.29 -4.94
N ALA A 76 2.56 4.27 -5.07
CA ALA A 76 1.79 3.74 -3.95
C ALA A 76 2.70 3.17 -2.85
N LEU A 77 3.74 2.42 -3.22
CA LEU A 77 4.74 1.86 -2.32
C LEU A 77 5.56 2.94 -1.60
N THR A 78 5.87 4.04 -2.30
CA THR A 78 6.61 5.17 -1.72
C THR A 78 5.76 5.94 -0.71
N LYS A 79 4.42 5.93 -0.87
CA LYS A 79 3.47 6.64 0.00
C LYS A 79 2.94 5.80 1.16
N SER A 80 2.95 4.47 1.05
CA SER A 80 2.33 3.53 1.99
C SER A 80 3.09 3.40 3.31
#